data_AF-A0A9X0CF52-F1
#
_entry.id   AF-A0A9X0CF52-F1
#
_cell.length_a   1.000
_cell.length_b   1.000
_cell.length_c   1.000
_cell.angle_alpha   90.00
_cell.angle_beta   90.00
_cell.angle_gamma   90.00
#
_symmetry.space_group_name_H-M   'P 1'
#
loop_
_entity.id
_entity.type
_entity.pdbx_description
1 polymer ?
#
loop_
_entity_poly.entity_id
_entity_poly.type
_entity_poly.pdbx_seq_one_letter_code
_entity_poly.pdbx_strand_id
1 'polypeptide(L)'
;MEDTTDDFSRLSLKEIAGNRVELLNRIQEQLHSAVGALDAGRDVISIKEEVGCILQQVIKNLDLIKASCNDEESSGLRTVGKVSQEELNAWERLGEGGFSSVYKAKLKGNDVAVKVLKKYQRNQITANRGKSFEGSST
;
A
#
# COMPACT_ATOMS: atom_id res chain seq x y z
N MET A 1 -5.19 -37.66 -21.76
CA MET A 1 -4.27 -36.90 -20.90
C MET A 1 -4.79 -35.48 -20.95
N GLU A 2 -5.45 -35.07 -19.89
CA GLU A 2 -6.23 -33.83 -19.83
C GLU A 2 -5.25 -32.65 -19.84
N ASP A 3 -5.32 -31.83 -20.89
CA ASP A 3 -4.52 -30.61 -21.05
C ASP A 3 -5.06 -29.57 -20.07
N THR A 4 -4.46 -29.50 -18.88
CA THR A 4 -4.85 -28.57 -17.81
C THR A 4 -4.25 -27.17 -18.04
N THR A 5 -4.27 -26.68 -19.27
CA THR A 5 -3.96 -25.28 -19.58
C THR A 5 -5.17 -24.42 -19.23
N ASP A 6 -5.40 -24.28 -17.92
CA ASP A 6 -6.47 -23.44 -17.39
C ASP A 6 -6.16 -21.98 -17.76
N ASP A 7 -6.87 -21.45 -18.75
CA ASP A 7 -6.57 -20.19 -19.41
C ASP A 7 -7.24 -19.02 -18.67
N PHE A 8 -6.51 -18.49 -17.68
CA PHE A 8 -6.94 -17.35 -16.87
C PHE A 8 -6.94 -16.03 -17.65
N SER A 9 -6.63 -16.04 -18.95
CA SER A 9 -6.93 -14.93 -19.87
C SER A 9 -8.41 -14.52 -19.85
N ARG A 10 -9.28 -15.36 -19.29
CA ARG A 10 -10.71 -15.13 -19.14
C ARG A 10 -11.12 -14.43 -17.84
N LEU A 11 -10.23 -14.26 -16.87
CA LEU A 11 -10.57 -13.59 -15.61
C LEU A 11 -10.63 -12.06 -15.77
N SER A 12 -11.64 -11.47 -15.14
CA SER A 12 -11.79 -10.03 -15.00
C SER A 12 -10.70 -9.45 -14.10
N LEU A 13 -10.25 -8.22 -14.38
CA LEU A 13 -9.32 -7.46 -13.52
C LEU A 13 -9.77 -7.39 -12.04
N LYS A 14 -11.09 -7.41 -11.78
CA LYS A 14 -11.65 -7.46 -10.43
C LYS A 14 -11.48 -8.82 -9.74
N GLU A 15 -11.52 -9.91 -10.49
CA GLU A 15 -11.26 -11.26 -9.98
C GLU A 15 -9.75 -11.44 -9.70
N ILE A 16 -8.91 -10.79 -10.52
CA ILE A 16 -7.45 -10.78 -10.38
C ILE A 16 -6.98 -10.02 -9.12
N ALA A 17 -7.61 -8.90 -8.77
CA ALA A 17 -7.23 -8.11 -7.59
C ALA A 17 -7.42 -8.87 -6.26
N GLY A 18 -8.45 -9.72 -6.16
CA GLY A 18 -8.69 -10.61 -5.01
C GLY A 18 -7.74 -11.82 -4.97
N ASN A 19 -7.17 -12.20 -6.11
CA ASN A 19 -6.48 -13.48 -6.31
C ASN A 19 -4.96 -13.35 -6.49
N ARG A 20 -4.32 -12.26 -6.04
CA ARG A 20 -2.86 -12.06 -6.15
C ARG A 20 -2.05 -13.23 -5.58
N VAL A 21 -2.47 -13.76 -4.43
CA VAL A 21 -1.82 -14.91 -3.77
C VAL A 21 -1.95 -16.17 -4.62
N GLU A 22 -3.11 -16.39 -5.23
CA GLU A 22 -3.37 -17.53 -6.11
C GLU A 22 -2.54 -17.45 -7.40
N LEU A 23 -2.41 -16.26 -7.98
CA LEU A 23 -1.53 -16.03 -9.14
C LEU A 23 -0.06 -16.28 -8.81
N LEU A 24 0.41 -15.91 -7.61
CA LEU A 24 1.77 -16.19 -7.16
C LEU A 24 2.02 -17.70 -6.98
N ASN A 25 1.09 -18.43 -6.37
CA ASN A 25 1.16 -19.88 -6.24
C ASN A 25 1.24 -20.55 -7.61
N ARG A 26 0.47 -20.06 -8.58
CA ARG A 26 0.49 -20.59 -9.94
C ARG A 26 1.79 -20.31 -10.70
N ILE A 27 2.38 -19.13 -10.54
CA ILE A 27 3.72 -18.83 -11.05
C ILE A 27 4.72 -19.84 -10.48
N GLN A 28 4.62 -20.17 -9.19
CA GLN A 28 5.48 -21.16 -8.56
C GLN A 28 5.30 -22.55 -9.17
N GLU A 29 4.06 -23.01 -9.37
CA GLU A 29 3.76 -24.30 -10.02
C GLU A 29 4.29 -24.35 -11.46
N GLN A 30 4.11 -23.27 -12.21
CA GLN A 30 4.61 -23.16 -13.59
C GLN A 30 6.14 -23.26 -13.64
N LEU A 31 6.83 -22.55 -12.76
CA LEU A 31 8.29 -22.64 -12.67
C LEU A 31 8.75 -24.06 -12.27
N HIS A 32 8.06 -24.72 -11.34
CA HIS A 32 8.37 -26.12 -11.01
C HIS A 32 8.18 -27.05 -12.21
N SER A 33 7.13 -26.85 -13.00
CA SER A 33 6.90 -27.62 -14.23
C SER A 33 8.01 -27.41 -15.25
N ALA A 34 8.45 -26.15 -15.47
CA ALA A 34 9.57 -25.85 -16.37
C ALA A 34 10.89 -26.50 -15.92
N VAL A 35 11.18 -26.48 -14.62
CA VAL A 35 12.35 -27.18 -14.07
C VAL A 35 12.25 -28.68 -14.29
N GLY A 36 11.08 -29.28 -14.02
CA GLY A 36 10.85 -30.71 -14.29
C GLY A 36 11.02 -31.07 -15.77
N ALA A 37 10.61 -30.19 -16.69
CA ALA A 37 10.79 -30.38 -18.13
C ALA A 37 12.27 -30.38 -18.55
N LEU A 38 13.10 -29.55 -17.90
CA LEU A 38 14.54 -29.51 -18.12
C LEU A 38 15.24 -30.78 -17.59
N ASP A 39 14.77 -31.31 -16.47
CA ASP A 39 15.34 -32.51 -15.83
C ASP A 39 14.90 -33.83 -16.49
N ALA A 40 13.87 -33.81 -17.34
CA ALA A 40 13.25 -34.99 -17.93
C ALA A 40 14.10 -35.71 -19.01
N GLY A 41 15.32 -35.24 -19.30
CA GLY A 41 16.22 -35.88 -20.28
C GLY A 41 15.66 -35.95 -21.71
N ARG A 42 14.70 -35.08 -22.05
CA ARG A 42 14.07 -34.97 -23.37
C ARG A 42 15.00 -34.28 -24.38
N ASP A 43 14.64 -34.36 -25.66
CA ASP A 43 15.38 -33.66 -26.70
C ASP A 43 15.23 -32.13 -26.55
N VAL A 44 16.27 -31.41 -27.00
CA VAL A 44 16.40 -29.96 -26.79
C VAL A 44 15.27 -29.16 -27.45
N ILE A 45 14.68 -29.66 -28.53
CA ILE A 45 13.62 -28.95 -29.27
C ILE A 45 12.34 -29.00 -28.45
N SER A 46 11.93 -30.19 -27.99
CA SER A 46 10.76 -30.38 -27.14
C SER A 46 10.85 -29.55 -25.85
N ILE A 47 12.03 -29.55 -25.21
CA ILE A 47 12.28 -28.75 -23.99
C ILE A 47 12.11 -27.25 -24.27
N LYS A 48 12.69 -26.75 -25.36
CA LYS A 48 12.64 -25.32 -25.71
C LYS A 48 11.21 -24.85 -25.95
N GLU A 49 10.40 -25.64 -26.65
CA GLU A 49 9.00 -25.32 -26.92
C GLU A 49 8.18 -25.27 -25.62
N GLU A 50 8.28 -26.29 -24.79
CA GLU A 50 7.52 -26.41 -23.54
C GLU A 50 7.93 -25.35 -22.50
N VAL A 51 9.24 -25.22 -22.23
CA VAL A 51 9.75 -24.18 -21.31
C VAL A 51 9.42 -22.79 -21.85
N GLY A 52 9.49 -22.60 -23.18
CA GLY A 52 9.09 -21.34 -23.83
C GLY A 52 7.63 -20.98 -23.55
N CYS A 53 6.70 -21.92 -23.73
CA CYS A 53 5.29 -21.73 -23.43
C CYS A 53 5.05 -21.42 -21.94
N ILE A 54 5.71 -22.14 -21.04
CA ILE A 54 5.57 -21.94 -19.60
C ILE A 54 6.06 -20.55 -19.19
N LEU A 55 7.23 -20.11 -19.68
CA LEU A 55 7.79 -18.80 -19.35
C LEU A 55 6.90 -17.66 -19.89
N GLN A 56 6.33 -17.82 -21.09
CA GLN A 56 5.36 -16.86 -21.62
C GLN A 56 4.13 -16.73 -20.71
N GLN A 57 3.67 -17.83 -20.12
CA GLN A 57 2.54 -17.80 -19.20
C GLN A 57 2.89 -17.12 -17.87
N VAL A 58 4.10 -17.36 -17.34
CA VAL A 58 4.62 -16.66 -16.15
C VAL A 58 4.67 -15.14 -16.38
N ILE A 59 5.16 -14.70 -17.54
CA ILE A 59 5.21 -13.27 -17.90
C ILE A 59 3.80 -12.66 -17.88
N LYS A 60 2.81 -13.30 -18.51
CA LYS A 60 1.42 -12.84 -18.49
C LYS A 60 0.88 -12.71 -17.07
N ASN A 61 1.12 -13.71 -16.22
CA ASN A 61 0.66 -13.69 -14.83
C ASN A 61 1.28 -12.52 -14.04
N LEU A 62 2.57 -12.21 -14.28
CA LEU A 62 3.23 -11.06 -13.66
C LEU A 62 2.63 -9.73 -14.13
N ASP A 63 2.31 -9.58 -15.41
CA ASP A 63 1.63 -8.40 -15.95
C ASP A 63 0.26 -8.19 -15.29
N LEU A 64 -0.51 -9.27 -15.08
CA LEU A 64 -1.80 -9.23 -14.39
C LEU A 64 -1.66 -8.79 -12.92
N ILE A 65 -0.68 -9.33 -12.18
CA ILE A 65 -0.41 -8.91 -10.80
C ILE A 65 -0.03 -7.43 -10.78
N LYS A 66 0.86 -7.00 -11.68
CA LYS A 66 1.30 -5.60 -11.75
C LYS A 66 0.15 -4.65 -12.05
N ALA A 67 -0.73 -5.01 -12.98
CA ALA A 67 -1.95 -4.25 -13.26
C ALA A 67 -2.85 -4.14 -12.03
N SER A 68 -3.02 -5.25 -11.30
CA SER A 68 -3.86 -5.27 -10.09
C SER A 68 -3.33 -4.37 -8.97
N CYS A 69 -2.01 -4.17 -8.87
CA CYS A 69 -1.38 -3.30 -7.85
C CYS A 69 -1.61 -1.81 -8.11
N ASN A 70 -1.88 -1.40 -9.35
CA ASN A 70 -2.02 0.01 -9.72
C ASN A 70 -3.41 0.60 -9.37
N ASP A 71 -4.39 -0.24 -8.99
CA ASP A 71 -5.68 0.21 -8.46
C ASP A 71 -5.62 0.59 -6.96
N GLU A 72 -4.55 0.23 -6.26
CA GLU A 72 -4.39 0.39 -4.81
C GLU A 72 -3.42 1.52 -4.40
N GLU A 73 -2.71 2.17 -5.32
CA GLU A 73 -1.85 3.33 -4.98
C GLU A 73 -2.67 4.56 -4.54
N SER A 74 -4.01 4.48 -4.62
CA SER A 74 -4.97 5.54 -4.22
C SER A 74 -5.68 5.28 -2.89
N SER A 75 -5.44 4.15 -2.20
CA SER A 75 -6.18 3.76 -0.99
C SER A 75 -5.41 3.94 0.33
N GLY A 76 -4.08 4.06 0.31
CA GLY A 76 -3.25 4.11 1.53
C GLY A 76 -3.17 5.47 2.26
N LEU A 77 -3.43 6.57 1.55
CA LEU A 77 -3.72 7.88 2.11
C LEU A 77 -4.43 8.65 1.01
N ARG A 78 -5.77 8.67 1.03
CA ARG A 78 -6.49 9.68 0.26
C ARG A 78 -6.11 11.03 0.87
N THR A 79 -5.02 11.64 0.40
CA THR A 79 -4.89 13.08 0.51
C THR A 79 -6.08 13.63 -0.26
N VAL A 80 -7.18 13.89 0.47
CA VAL A 80 -8.17 14.86 0.02
C VAL A 80 -7.33 16.07 -0.35
N GLY A 81 -7.39 16.48 -1.63
CA GLY A 81 -6.54 17.54 -2.16
C GLY A 81 -6.52 18.75 -1.23
N LYS A 82 -5.46 19.56 -1.30
CA LYS A 82 -5.24 20.72 -0.42
C LYS A 82 -6.56 21.49 -0.17
N VAL A 83 -7.09 21.38 1.04
CA VAL A 83 -8.32 22.07 1.47
C VAL A 83 -7.95 23.49 1.87
N SER A 84 -8.67 24.47 1.34
CA SER A 84 -8.46 25.87 1.70
C SER A 84 -9.23 26.23 2.98
N GLN A 85 -8.84 27.32 3.64
CA GLN A 85 -9.48 27.70 4.92
C GLN A 85 -10.95 28.10 4.72
N GLU A 86 -11.30 28.59 3.53
CA GLU A 86 -12.65 29.01 3.14
C GLU A 86 -13.63 27.82 3.03
N GLU A 87 -13.11 26.61 2.80
CA GLU A 87 -13.90 25.38 2.78
C GLU A 87 -14.24 24.86 4.19
N LEU A 88 -13.60 25.43 5.23
CA LEU A 88 -13.80 25.08 6.63
C LEU A 88 -14.61 26.17 7.33
N ASN A 89 -15.79 25.80 7.83
CA ASN A 89 -16.66 26.72 8.60
C ASN A 89 -17.06 26.12 9.95
N ALA A 90 -17.82 26.87 10.75
CA ALA A 90 -18.29 26.46 12.08
C ALA A 90 -17.17 26.03 13.04
N TRP A 91 -16.14 26.88 13.18
CA TRP A 91 -14.98 26.62 14.03
C TRP A 91 -15.35 26.66 15.52
N GLU A 92 -15.09 25.56 16.22
CA GLU A 92 -15.27 25.42 17.67
C GLU A 92 -14.02 24.81 18.27
N ARG A 93 -13.46 25.38 19.34
CA ARG A 93 -12.25 24.83 19.98
C ARG A 93 -12.62 23.60 20.81
N LEU A 94 -12.04 22.44 20.47
CA LEU A 94 -12.23 21.20 21.22
C LEU A 94 -11.24 21.04 22.37
N GLY A 95 -10.03 21.57 22.21
CA GLY A 95 -9.02 21.48 23.26
C GLY A 95 -7.63 21.94 22.83
N GLU A 96 -6.69 21.90 23.76
CA GLU A 96 -5.27 22.16 23.52
C GLU A 96 -4.43 21.12 24.25
N GLY A 97 -3.51 20.50 23.53
CA GLY A 97 -2.44 19.68 24.11
C GLY A 97 -1.11 20.41 24.03
N GLY A 98 -0.03 19.82 24.57
CA GLY A 98 1.30 20.46 24.63
C GLY A 98 1.89 20.93 23.30
N PHE A 99 1.34 20.51 22.16
CA PHE A 99 1.87 20.78 20.82
C PHE A 99 0.95 21.61 19.90
N SER A 100 -0.34 21.76 20.21
CA SER A 100 -1.29 22.46 19.32
C SER A 100 -2.71 22.57 19.90
N SER A 101 -3.48 23.51 19.37
CA SER A 101 -4.94 23.56 19.53
C SER A 101 -5.64 22.67 18.50
N VAL A 102 -6.72 22.03 18.92
CA VAL A 102 -7.61 21.22 18.07
C VAL A 102 -8.98 21.89 18.01
N TYR A 103 -9.52 22.00 16.80
CA TYR A 103 -10.83 22.59 16.53
C TYR A 103 -11.74 21.57 15.87
N LYS A 104 -13.03 21.65 16.17
CA LYS A 104 -14.10 21.11 15.35
C LYS A 104 -14.40 22.13 14.25
N ALA A 105 -14.60 21.65 13.03
CA ALA A 105 -15.08 22.45 11.91
C ALA A 105 -16.00 21.59 11.04
N LYS A 106 -16.66 22.21 10.06
CA LYS A 106 -17.39 21.52 9.01
C LYS A 106 -16.65 21.64 7.69
N LEU A 107 -16.37 20.50 7.07
CA LEU A 107 -15.85 20.38 5.70
C LEU A 107 -16.93 19.73 4.83
N LYS A 108 -17.47 20.48 3.87
CA LYS A 108 -18.57 20.02 2.98
C LYS A 108 -19.74 19.43 3.78
N GLY A 109 -20.06 20.06 4.92
CA GLY A 109 -21.15 19.66 5.84
C GLY A 109 -20.78 18.64 6.92
N ASN A 110 -19.65 17.94 6.78
CA ASN A 110 -19.22 16.89 7.72
C ASN A 110 -18.38 17.46 8.86
N ASP A 111 -18.63 17.00 10.08
CA ASP A 111 -17.84 17.37 11.25
C ASP A 111 -16.42 16.78 11.13
N VAL A 112 -15.40 17.64 11.24
CA VAL A 112 -13.98 17.27 11.14
C VAL A 112 -13.19 17.86 12.31
N ALA A 113 -12.11 17.19 12.70
CA ALA A 113 -11.13 17.72 13.64
C ALA A 113 -9.95 18.34 12.91
N VAL A 114 -9.66 19.61 13.17
CA VAL A 114 -8.55 20.37 12.59
C VAL A 114 -7.50 20.62 13.67
N LYS A 115 -6.31 20.05 13.49
CA LYS A 115 -5.15 20.28 14.36
C LYS A 115 -4.33 21.46 13.82
N VAL A 116 -4.37 22.58 14.52
CA VAL A 116 -3.65 23.80 14.09
C VAL A 116 -2.22 23.75 14.58
N LEU A 117 -1.28 23.54 13.67
CA LEU A 117 0.14 23.51 13.99
C LEU A 117 0.64 24.96 14.19
N LYS A 118 1.16 25.27 15.38
CA LYS A 118 1.87 26.54 15.62
C LYS A 118 3.10 26.56 14.69
N LYS A 119 3.37 27.67 14.01
CA LYS A 119 4.64 27.84 13.28
C LYS A 119 5.76 27.69 14.31
N TYR A 120 6.60 26.66 14.16
CA TYR A 120 7.78 26.50 14.99
C TYR A 120 8.76 27.63 14.63
N GLN A 121 8.75 28.72 15.40
CA GLN A 121 9.90 29.63 15.40
C GLN A 121 10.99 28.90 16.17
N ARG A 122 12.03 28.48 15.46
CA ARG A 122 13.23 27.87 16.03
C ARG A 122 13.97 28.95 16.82
N ASN A 123 13.47 29.27 18.01
CA ASN A 123 14.19 30.13 18.93
C ASN A 123 15.39 29.32 19.43
N GLN A 124 16.56 29.89 19.20
CA GLN A 124 17.84 29.28 19.45
C GLN A 124 17.93 28.79 20.90
N ILE A 125 18.50 27.60 21.02
CA ILE A 125 18.89 26.91 22.23
C ILE A 125 19.47 27.93 23.23
N THR A 126 18.85 28.09 24.39
CA THR A 126 19.59 28.47 25.59
C THR A 126 19.50 27.28 26.55
N ALA A 127 20.53 26.45 26.45
CA ALA A 127 20.82 25.44 27.45
C ALA A 127 21.27 26.12 28.76
N ASN A 128 21.03 25.42 29.87
CA ASN A 128 21.52 25.63 31.24
C ASN A 128 20.65 26.56 32.11
N ARG A 129 20.31 26.24 33.37
CA ARG A 129 20.91 25.30 34.34
C ARG A 129 19.80 24.66 35.19
N GLY A 130 20.02 23.41 35.59
CA GLY A 130 19.21 22.75 36.61
C GLY A 130 19.45 23.30 38.02
N LYS A 131 18.46 23.09 38.88
CA LYS A 131 18.53 22.66 40.30
C LYS A 131 17.13 22.15 40.67
N SER A 132 16.96 20.84 40.86
CA SER A 132 17.05 20.11 42.12
C SER A 132 15.68 19.97 42.79
N PHE A 133 15.19 18.73 42.78
CA PHE A 133 14.12 18.23 43.64
C PHE A 133 14.40 18.57 45.10
N GLU A 134 13.40 19.08 45.81
CA GLU A 134 13.10 18.68 47.18
C GLU A 134 11.58 18.55 47.30
N GLY A 135 11.12 17.33 47.59
CA GLY A 135 9.81 17.10 48.18
C GLY A 135 10.00 16.78 49.66
N SER A 136 9.09 17.26 50.50
CA SER A 136 8.36 16.49 51.52
C SER A 136 7.76 17.42 52.58
N SER A 137 6.45 17.29 52.73
CA SER A 137 5.60 17.48 53.91
C SER A 137 6.29 17.76 55.25
N THR A 138 5.82 18.76 56.00
CA THR A 138 4.72 18.64 57.00
C THR A 138 4.27 20.05 57.38
#